data_AF-A0A8J3LRZ2-F1
#
_entry.id   AF-A0A8J3LRZ2-F1
#
_cell.length_a   1.000
_cell.length_b   1.000
_cell.length_c   1.000
_cell.angle_alpha   90.00
_cell.angle_beta   90.00
_cell.angle_gamma   90.00
#
_symmetry.space_group_name_H-M   'P 1'
#
loop_
_entity.id
_entity.type
_entity.pdbx_description
1 polymer ?
#
loop_
_entity_poly.entity_id
_entity_poly.type
_entity_poly.pdbx_seq_one_letter_code
_entity_poly.pdbx_strand_id
1 'polypeptide(L)'
;MRHTGAEHRSHPGRGDRGILADVLSLTMNDAAVQALGLLTVPQAAHPPGGLAPDLEAVAARGITRRGDVLVWADSVGNAEGAPSIFRDLTGWECSDSSFHLEDCVPVPVAVVDDAPVIAEEDQRTLLRHGLAFALMFSRLVYDLEQPSAVRCIIGVNDTNGTFRFHQIRNGESWHYPDLERYRDKMIVVDIKPSSPGPLPE
;
A
#
# COMPACT_ATOMS: atom_id res chain seq x y z
N MET A 1 40.26 -22.00 -59.07
CA MET A 1 39.74 -23.38 -59.19
C MET A 1 39.15 -23.76 -57.83
N ARG A 2 37.81 -23.96 -57.77
CA ARG A 2 36.97 -24.69 -56.78
C ARG A 2 37.19 -24.38 -55.28
N HIS A 3 36.30 -23.66 -54.59
CA HIS A 3 35.04 -24.09 -53.94
C HIS A 3 35.13 -25.30 -53.01
N THR A 4 34.92 -25.07 -51.70
CA THR A 4 33.91 -25.63 -50.75
C THR A 4 34.33 -25.15 -49.33
N GLY A 5 33.50 -24.74 -48.37
CA GLY A 5 32.07 -24.90 -48.08
C GLY A 5 31.92 -25.41 -46.63
N ALA A 6 30.93 -24.87 -45.89
CA ALA A 6 30.44 -25.27 -44.55
C ALA A 6 31.17 -24.70 -43.30
N GLU A 7 30.54 -24.31 -42.20
CA GLU A 7 29.13 -24.20 -41.82
C GLU A 7 28.98 -23.36 -40.53
N HIS A 8 27.79 -22.81 -40.41
CA HIS A 8 27.12 -22.13 -39.29
C HIS A 8 27.34 -22.75 -37.89
N ARG A 9 27.68 -21.91 -36.89
CA ARG A 9 27.22 -22.09 -35.50
C ARG A 9 26.82 -20.75 -34.88
N SER A 10 25.54 -20.45 -35.06
CA SER A 10 24.78 -19.53 -34.23
C SER A 10 24.97 -19.87 -32.75
N HIS A 11 25.32 -18.87 -31.94
CA HIS A 11 25.16 -18.92 -30.49
C HIS A 11 23.76 -18.39 -30.15
N PRO A 12 22.83 -19.22 -29.66
CA PRO A 12 21.67 -18.73 -28.94
C PRO A 12 22.05 -18.64 -27.45
N GLY A 13 21.72 -17.55 -26.76
CA GLY A 13 21.90 -17.54 -25.31
C GLY A 13 22.00 -16.19 -24.63
N ARG A 14 21.03 -15.30 -24.87
CA ARG A 14 20.60 -14.43 -23.77
C ARG A 14 19.08 -14.47 -23.78
N GLY A 15 18.57 -15.53 -23.15
CA GLY A 15 17.16 -15.69 -22.88
C GLY A 15 16.64 -14.43 -22.22
N ASP A 16 15.65 -13.86 -22.88
CA ASP A 16 14.77 -12.82 -22.41
C ASP A 16 14.24 -13.26 -21.03
N ARG A 17 14.83 -12.70 -19.95
CA ARG A 17 14.16 -12.77 -18.64
C ARG A 17 12.94 -11.88 -18.81
N GLY A 18 11.79 -12.52 -19.07
CA GLY A 18 10.52 -11.82 -19.10
C GLY A 18 10.45 -10.90 -17.89
N ILE A 19 10.35 -9.60 -18.15
CA ILE A 19 10.17 -8.59 -17.12
C ILE A 19 8.76 -8.85 -16.58
N LEU A 20 8.65 -9.69 -15.54
CA LEU A 20 7.45 -9.68 -14.71
C LEU A 20 7.46 -8.34 -13.99
N ALA A 21 6.53 -7.48 -14.38
CA ALA A 21 6.42 -6.15 -13.81
C ALA A 21 5.61 -6.25 -12.51
N ASP A 22 6.21 -5.81 -11.41
CA ASP A 22 5.45 -5.57 -10.18
C ASP A 22 4.36 -4.55 -10.46
N VAL A 23 3.14 -4.86 -10.03
CA VAL A 23 1.96 -4.05 -10.35
C VAL A 23 1.51 -3.30 -9.11
N LEU A 24 1.39 -1.99 -9.25
CA LEU A 24 0.66 -1.11 -8.34
C LEU A 24 -0.64 -0.69 -9.02
N SER A 25 -1.78 -0.92 -8.38
CA SER A 25 -3.05 -0.33 -8.81
C SER A 25 -3.60 0.58 -7.73
N LEU A 26 -4.12 1.72 -8.18
CA LEU A 26 -4.61 2.80 -7.35
C LEU A 26 -6.11 3.01 -7.64
N THR A 27 -6.92 3.02 -6.60
CA THR A 27 -8.35 3.32 -6.69
C THR A 27 -8.69 4.39 -5.65
N MET A 28 -9.49 5.37 -6.03
CA MET A 28 -9.88 6.49 -5.17
C MET A 28 -11.35 6.77 -5.37
N ASN A 29 -12.01 7.31 -4.35
CA ASN A 29 -13.30 7.96 -4.56
C ASN A 29 -13.16 9.40 -5.06
N ASP A 30 -14.24 9.97 -5.59
CA ASP A 30 -14.28 11.31 -6.14
C ASP A 30 -13.84 12.36 -5.11
N ALA A 31 -14.20 12.18 -3.84
CA ALA A 31 -13.81 13.08 -2.76
C ALA A 31 -12.27 13.13 -2.58
N ALA A 32 -11.59 11.97 -2.63
CA ALA A 32 -10.12 11.92 -2.57
C ALA A 32 -9.47 12.50 -3.84
N VAL A 33 -10.02 12.22 -5.03
CA VAL A 33 -9.53 12.78 -6.30
C VAL A 33 -9.59 14.31 -6.30
N GLN A 34 -10.73 14.86 -5.87
CA GLN A 34 -10.94 16.30 -5.75
C GLN A 34 -10.00 16.92 -4.71
N ALA A 35 -9.87 16.30 -3.54
CA ALA A 35 -8.99 16.79 -2.48
C ALA A 35 -7.53 16.84 -2.91
N LEU A 36 -7.03 15.82 -3.63
CA LEU A 36 -5.66 15.78 -4.14
C LEU A 36 -5.41 16.71 -5.33
N GLY A 37 -6.47 17.17 -6.02
CA GLY A 37 -6.33 18.02 -7.20
C GLY A 37 -5.71 17.31 -8.41
N LEU A 38 -5.86 15.98 -8.51
CA LEU A 38 -5.20 15.17 -9.54
C LEU A 38 -5.63 15.53 -10.96
N LEU A 39 -6.83 16.05 -11.13
CA LEU A 39 -7.36 16.45 -12.44
C LEU A 39 -6.81 17.79 -12.94
N THR A 40 -6.17 18.58 -12.07
CA THR A 40 -5.63 19.91 -12.41
C THR A 40 -4.10 19.93 -12.38
N VAL A 41 -3.48 19.27 -11.40
CA VAL A 41 -2.01 19.22 -11.25
C VAL A 41 -1.58 17.82 -10.82
N PRO A 42 -1.13 16.93 -11.73
CA PRO A 42 -0.78 15.56 -11.39
C PRO A 42 0.33 15.41 -10.34
N GLN A 43 1.28 16.36 -10.27
CA GLN A 43 2.32 16.35 -9.22
C GLN A 43 1.78 16.72 -7.82
N ALA A 44 0.53 17.17 -7.69
CA ALA A 44 -0.08 17.52 -6.41
C ALA A 44 -0.36 16.31 -5.51
N ALA A 45 -0.15 15.07 -5.97
CA ALA A 45 -0.25 13.87 -5.15
C ALA A 45 0.87 13.75 -4.11
N HIS A 46 2.01 14.42 -4.32
CA HIS A 46 3.16 14.32 -3.42
C HIS A 46 3.10 15.39 -2.31
N PRO A 47 3.47 15.04 -1.06
CA PRO A 47 3.60 16.02 0.00
C PRO A 47 4.75 17.01 -0.31
N PRO A 48 4.53 18.33 -0.18
CA PRO A 48 5.59 19.31 -0.34
C PRO A 48 6.71 19.07 0.67
N GLY A 49 7.95 18.97 0.20
CA GLY A 49 9.11 18.73 1.07
C GLY A 49 9.41 17.26 1.38
N GLY A 50 8.63 16.31 0.84
CA GLY A 50 8.85 14.88 1.03
C GLY A 50 7.98 14.28 2.13
N LEU A 51 8.26 13.02 2.48
CA LEU A 51 7.50 12.30 3.51
C LEU A 51 7.84 12.85 4.90
N ALA A 52 6.88 12.82 5.84
CA ALA A 52 7.12 13.24 7.21
C ALA A 52 8.12 12.26 7.87
N PRO A 53 9.09 12.74 8.67
CA PRO A 53 10.10 11.87 9.30
C PRO A 53 9.51 10.75 10.15
N ASP A 54 8.41 10.99 10.86
CA ASP A 54 7.78 9.97 11.70
C ASP A 54 7.12 8.87 10.86
N LEU A 55 6.63 9.18 9.66
CA LEU A 55 6.20 8.15 8.70
C LEU A 55 7.39 7.35 8.16
N GLU A 56 8.56 7.97 7.94
CA GLU A 56 9.78 7.21 7.60
C GLU A 56 10.17 6.27 8.74
N ALA A 57 10.06 6.72 10.00
CA ALA A 57 10.30 5.89 11.17
C ALA A 57 9.29 4.72 11.28
N VAL A 58 8.01 4.95 10.97
CA VAL A 58 7.01 3.86 10.90
C VAL A 58 7.41 2.83 9.84
N ALA A 59 7.84 3.24 8.66
CA ALA A 59 8.30 2.29 7.64
C ALA A 59 9.57 1.55 8.03
N ALA A 60 10.48 2.20 8.76
CA ALA A 60 11.71 1.59 9.27
C ALA A 60 11.45 0.45 10.27
N ARG A 61 10.27 0.38 10.88
CA ARG A 61 9.83 -0.80 11.67
C ARG A 61 9.79 -2.06 10.82
N GLY A 62 9.55 -1.93 9.51
CA GLY A 62 9.43 -3.03 8.58
C GLY A 62 8.17 -3.86 8.77
N ILE A 63 7.97 -4.81 7.86
CA ILE A 63 6.90 -5.79 7.94
C ILE A 63 7.48 -7.20 7.88
N THR A 64 6.77 -8.16 8.47
CA THR A 64 7.16 -9.55 8.44
C THR A 64 5.95 -10.47 8.30
N ARG A 65 6.19 -11.68 7.81
CA ARG A 65 5.21 -12.75 7.79
C ARG A 65 5.22 -13.50 9.11
N ARG A 66 4.03 -13.66 9.70
CA ARG A 66 3.82 -14.52 10.87
C ARG A 66 2.67 -15.48 10.56
N GLY A 67 3.02 -16.68 10.11
CA GLY A 67 2.04 -17.64 9.60
C GLY A 67 1.33 -17.09 8.35
N ASP A 68 0.00 -17.04 8.41
CA ASP A 68 -0.86 -16.64 7.29
C ASP A 68 -1.15 -15.13 7.23
N VAL A 69 -0.48 -14.31 8.05
CA VAL A 69 -0.65 -12.84 8.08
C VAL A 69 0.66 -12.08 7.86
N LEU A 70 0.54 -10.85 7.38
CA LEU A 70 1.57 -9.82 7.41
C LEU A 70 1.27 -8.81 8.52
N VAL A 71 2.31 -8.44 9.24
CA VAL A 71 2.24 -7.54 10.38
C VAL A 71 3.44 -6.58 10.37
N TRP A 72 3.35 -5.49 11.13
CA TRP A 72 4.55 -4.73 11.52
C TRP A 72 5.54 -5.66 12.22
N ALA A 73 6.85 -5.53 11.97
CA ALA A 73 7.83 -6.49 12.49
C ALA A 73 7.92 -6.51 14.02
N ASP A 74 7.51 -5.43 14.68
CA ASP A 74 7.41 -5.29 16.13
C ASP A 74 6.00 -5.53 16.69
N SER A 75 5.03 -5.96 15.86
CA SER A 75 3.66 -6.26 16.30
C SER A 75 3.61 -7.47 17.24
N VAL A 76 2.98 -7.27 18.40
CA VAL A 76 2.72 -8.30 19.40
C VAL A 76 1.31 -8.91 19.31
N GLY A 77 0.52 -8.55 18.29
CA GLY A 77 -0.85 -9.03 18.14
C GLY A 77 -0.93 -10.56 17.99
N ASN A 78 -1.98 -11.20 18.51
CA ASN A 78 -2.17 -12.64 18.35
C ASN A 78 -3.12 -12.96 17.18
N ALA A 79 -2.57 -13.35 16.03
CA ALA A 79 -3.33 -13.70 14.83
C ALA A 79 -4.04 -15.06 14.93
N GLU A 80 -3.55 -16.00 15.75
CA GLU A 80 -4.18 -17.32 15.88
C GLU A 80 -5.57 -17.23 16.55
N GLY A 81 -5.78 -16.20 17.37
CA GLY A 81 -7.09 -15.89 17.97
C GLY A 81 -8.02 -15.08 17.07
N ALA A 82 -7.57 -14.66 15.88
CA ALA A 82 -8.23 -13.66 15.05
C ALA A 82 -9.67 -13.97 14.62
N PRO A 83 -10.01 -15.18 14.10
CA PRO A 83 -11.36 -15.41 13.57
C PRO A 83 -12.47 -15.34 14.63
N SER A 84 -12.13 -15.23 15.92
CA SER A 84 -13.11 -15.16 17.02
C SER A 84 -13.71 -13.77 17.21
N ILE A 85 -12.88 -12.72 17.25
CA ILE A 85 -13.31 -11.33 17.43
C ILE A 85 -13.35 -10.55 16.11
N PHE A 86 -12.57 -11.00 15.13
CA PHE A 86 -12.63 -10.52 13.76
C PHE A 86 -13.29 -11.58 12.89
N ARG A 87 -14.05 -11.16 11.87
CA ARG A 87 -14.72 -12.08 10.96
C ARG A 87 -13.73 -13.02 10.25
N ASP A 88 -12.54 -12.52 9.95
CA ASP A 88 -11.48 -13.18 9.19
C ASP A 88 -10.10 -12.54 9.49
N LEU A 89 -9.04 -13.06 8.86
CA LEU A 89 -7.68 -12.56 9.02
C LEU A 89 -7.50 -11.15 8.43
N THR A 90 -8.22 -10.82 7.35
CA THR A 90 -8.23 -9.46 6.79
C THR A 90 -8.70 -8.42 7.81
N GLY A 91 -9.79 -8.71 8.54
CA GLY A 91 -10.28 -7.82 9.60
C GLY A 91 -9.28 -7.65 10.73
N TRP A 92 -8.60 -8.73 11.13
CA TRP A 92 -7.56 -8.69 12.14
C TRP A 92 -6.33 -7.88 11.68
N GLU A 93 -5.81 -8.13 10.48
CA GLU A 93 -4.67 -7.39 9.92
C GLU A 93 -4.99 -5.90 9.78
N CYS A 94 -6.20 -5.55 9.34
CA CYS A 94 -6.65 -4.17 9.27
C CYS A 94 -6.76 -3.49 10.64
N SER A 95 -6.94 -4.26 11.71
CA SER A 95 -6.94 -3.73 13.08
C SER A 95 -5.50 -3.60 13.62
N ASP A 96 -4.67 -4.61 13.39
CA ASP A 96 -3.28 -4.67 13.89
C ASP A 96 -2.35 -3.68 13.18
N SER A 97 -2.55 -3.49 11.86
CA SER A 97 -1.71 -2.62 11.05
C SER A 97 -2.10 -1.14 11.09
N SER A 98 -3.31 -0.82 11.56
CA SER A 98 -3.88 0.52 11.47
C SER A 98 -3.14 1.50 12.38
N PHE A 99 -2.87 2.69 11.85
CA PHE A 99 -2.41 3.83 12.65
C PHE A 99 -3.02 5.13 12.12
N HIS A 100 -3.01 6.16 12.94
CA HIS A 100 -3.51 7.48 12.57
C HIS A 100 -2.40 8.31 11.90
N LEU A 101 -2.70 8.93 10.77
CA LEU A 101 -1.73 9.70 10.00
C LEU A 101 -1.35 10.99 10.72
N GLU A 102 -2.28 11.63 11.41
CA GLU A 102 -2.07 12.84 12.21
C GLU A 102 -1.13 12.64 13.41
N ASP A 103 -0.90 11.39 13.83
CA ASP A 103 0.12 11.09 14.85
C ASP A 103 1.56 11.18 14.29
N CYS A 104 1.72 11.17 12.96
CA CYS A 104 3.01 11.13 12.28
C CYS A 104 3.24 12.32 11.33
N VAL A 105 2.18 13.04 10.96
CA VAL A 105 2.21 14.16 10.03
C VAL A 105 1.87 15.42 10.81
N PRO A 106 2.68 16.48 10.75
CA PRO A 106 2.48 17.69 11.55
C PRO A 106 1.32 18.52 10.99
N VAL A 107 0.10 18.11 11.29
CA VAL A 107 -1.13 18.86 11.01
C VAL A 107 -1.79 19.31 12.32
N PRO A 108 -2.39 20.51 12.36
CA PRO A 108 -3.22 20.91 13.48
C PRO A 108 -4.46 20.02 13.62
N VAL A 109 -4.70 19.55 14.84
CA VAL A 109 -5.98 18.93 15.24
C VAL A 109 -6.61 19.84 16.29
N ALA A 110 -7.69 20.51 15.93
CA ALA A 110 -8.46 21.32 16.86
C ALA A 110 -9.40 20.43 17.66
N VAL A 111 -9.83 20.87 18.85
CA VAL A 111 -10.93 20.25 19.59
C VAL A 111 -12.09 21.23 19.59
N VAL A 112 -13.22 20.83 19.01
CA VAL A 112 -14.46 21.61 18.94
C VAL A 112 -15.58 20.73 19.50
N ASP A 113 -16.29 21.22 20.52
CA ASP A 113 -17.35 20.46 21.21
C ASP A 113 -16.90 19.04 21.63
N ASP A 114 -15.71 18.96 22.24
CA ASP A 114 -15.06 17.71 22.69
C ASP A 114 -14.74 16.69 21.58
N ALA A 115 -14.81 17.09 20.31
CA ALA A 115 -14.46 16.26 19.16
C ALA A 115 -13.23 16.80 18.42
N PRO A 116 -12.34 15.93 17.91
CA PRO A 116 -11.23 16.36 17.06
C PRO A 116 -11.75 16.87 15.72
N VAL A 117 -11.19 17.97 15.24
CA VAL A 117 -11.50 18.57 13.94
C VAL A 117 -10.20 18.90 13.20
N ILE A 118 -10.09 18.37 11.99
CA ILE A 118 -8.98 18.56 11.06
C ILE A 118 -9.49 19.40 9.89
N ALA A 119 -8.83 20.54 9.63
CA ALA A 119 -9.23 21.43 8.55
C ALA A 119 -9.07 20.75 7.18
N GLU A 120 -9.86 21.17 6.18
CA GLU A 120 -9.87 20.55 4.85
C GLU A 120 -8.48 20.57 4.17
N GLU A 121 -7.69 21.62 4.38
CA GLU A 121 -6.32 21.70 3.87
C GLU A 121 -5.37 20.69 4.55
N ASP A 122 -5.56 20.48 5.85
CA ASP A 122 -4.81 19.50 6.63
C ASP A 122 -5.21 18.07 6.26
N GLN A 123 -6.50 17.81 6.00
CA GLN A 123 -6.96 16.53 5.45
C GLN A 123 -6.31 16.23 4.09
N ARG A 124 -6.16 17.24 3.22
CA ARG A 124 -5.43 17.09 1.95
C ARG A 124 -3.96 16.74 2.21
N THR A 125 -3.33 17.37 3.19
CA THR A 125 -1.95 17.06 3.59
C THR A 125 -1.83 15.61 4.06
N LEU A 126 -2.76 15.13 4.90
CA LEU A 126 -2.82 13.73 5.33
C LEU A 126 -2.98 12.77 4.15
N LEU A 127 -3.85 13.05 3.19
CA LEU A 127 -4.01 12.20 1.99
C LEU A 127 -2.73 12.09 1.16
N ARG A 128 -2.03 13.22 0.94
CA ARG A 128 -0.75 13.23 0.22
C ARG A 128 0.30 12.38 0.92
N HIS A 129 0.41 12.54 2.23
CA HIS A 129 1.33 11.74 3.04
C HIS A 129 0.95 10.26 3.08
N GLY A 130 -0.33 9.92 3.24
CA GLY A 130 -0.82 8.54 3.21
C GLY A 130 -0.55 7.84 1.87
N LEU A 131 -0.79 8.52 0.75
CA LEU A 131 -0.47 7.99 -0.59
C LEU A 131 1.04 7.83 -0.78
N ALA A 132 1.84 8.84 -0.42
CA ALA A 132 3.29 8.76 -0.50
C ALA A 132 3.86 7.63 0.39
N PHE A 133 3.30 7.45 1.59
CA PHE A 133 3.65 6.36 2.49
C PHE A 133 3.30 5.01 1.87
N ALA A 134 2.11 4.83 1.27
CA ALA A 134 1.74 3.59 0.58
C ALA A 134 2.72 3.22 -0.55
N LEU A 135 3.19 4.21 -1.31
CA LEU A 135 4.19 4.00 -2.36
C LEU A 135 5.56 3.59 -1.78
N MET A 136 5.99 4.20 -0.68
CA MET A 136 7.20 3.78 0.01
C MET A 136 7.03 2.37 0.62
N PHE A 137 5.89 2.10 1.24
CA PHE A 137 5.54 0.82 1.83
C PHE A 137 5.55 -0.32 0.81
N SER A 138 5.23 -0.05 -0.46
CA SER A 138 5.34 -1.06 -1.52
C SER A 138 6.73 -1.69 -1.62
N ARG A 139 7.79 -0.92 -1.34
CA ARG A 139 9.16 -1.45 -1.31
C ARG A 139 9.33 -2.50 -0.23
N LEU A 140 8.77 -2.28 0.96
CA LEU A 140 8.78 -3.26 2.04
C LEU A 140 8.08 -4.57 1.64
N VAL A 141 6.99 -4.47 0.86
CA VAL A 141 6.27 -5.65 0.36
C VAL A 141 7.10 -6.42 -0.67
N TYR A 142 7.80 -5.70 -1.56
CA TYR A 142 8.67 -6.32 -2.57
C TYR A 142 9.94 -6.94 -1.97
N ASP A 143 10.42 -6.39 -0.85
CA ASP A 143 11.62 -6.86 -0.15
C ASP A 143 11.37 -8.07 0.78
N LEU A 144 10.12 -8.51 0.94
CA LEU A 144 9.79 -9.73 1.68
C LEU A 144 10.43 -10.96 1.03
N GLU A 145 10.92 -11.91 1.84
CA GLU A 145 11.43 -13.20 1.33
C GLU A 145 10.38 -13.97 0.51
N GLN A 146 9.11 -13.82 0.90
CA GLN A 146 7.95 -14.37 0.21
C GLN A 146 6.95 -13.24 -0.05
N PRO A 147 7.14 -12.49 -1.16
CA PRO A 147 6.26 -11.39 -1.52
C PRO A 147 4.81 -11.87 -1.64
N SER A 148 3.88 -11.06 -1.18
CA SER A 148 2.44 -11.34 -1.30
C SER A 148 1.69 -10.11 -1.74
N ALA A 149 0.54 -10.34 -2.37
CA ALA A 149 -0.36 -9.27 -2.71
C ALA A 149 -0.83 -8.59 -1.41
N VAL A 150 -0.64 -7.29 -1.31
CA VAL A 150 -1.00 -6.46 -0.15
C VAL A 150 -1.88 -5.32 -0.61
N ARG A 151 -2.86 -4.99 0.21
CA ARG A 151 -3.73 -3.84 0.01
C ARG A 151 -3.50 -2.85 1.13
N CYS A 152 -3.16 -1.62 0.76
CA CYS A 152 -3.16 -0.48 1.66
C CYS A 152 -4.47 0.29 1.50
N ILE A 153 -5.03 0.77 2.61
CA ILE A 153 -6.25 1.58 2.64
C ILE A 153 -5.92 2.85 3.40
N ILE A 154 -6.17 3.98 2.76
CA ILE A 154 -6.06 5.32 3.33
C ILE A 154 -7.46 5.91 3.37
N GLY A 155 -7.88 6.35 4.55
CA GLY A 155 -9.14 7.05 4.75
C GLY A 155 -8.89 8.34 5.51
N VAL A 156 -9.45 9.46 5.05
CA VAL A 156 -9.35 10.75 5.75
C VAL A 156 -10.72 11.41 5.80
N ASN A 157 -11.11 11.87 7.00
CA ASN A 157 -12.31 12.65 7.24
C ASN A 157 -11.96 13.87 8.10
N ASP A 158 -12.97 14.55 8.61
CA ASP A 158 -12.83 15.75 9.44
C ASP A 158 -12.35 15.48 10.87
N THR A 159 -12.24 14.22 11.29
CA THR A 159 -11.82 13.85 12.65
C THR A 159 -10.48 13.12 12.72
N ASN A 160 -10.09 12.40 11.66
CA ASN A 160 -8.85 11.64 11.59
C ASN A 160 -8.43 11.30 10.15
N GLY A 161 -7.17 10.89 10.00
CA GLY A 161 -6.68 10.14 8.86
C GLY A 161 -6.16 8.78 9.30
N THR A 162 -6.46 7.72 8.57
CA THR A 162 -5.95 6.37 8.87
C THR A 162 -5.19 5.79 7.70
N PHE A 163 -4.10 5.08 8.00
CA PHE A 163 -3.46 4.13 7.11
C PHE A 163 -3.59 2.74 7.73
N ARG A 164 -3.87 1.75 6.91
CA ARG A 164 -3.84 0.33 7.29
C ARG A 164 -3.48 -0.53 6.09
N PHE A 165 -3.05 -1.76 6.34
CA PHE A 165 -2.80 -2.73 5.29
C PHE A 165 -3.29 -4.13 5.67
N HIS A 166 -3.51 -4.97 4.67
CA HIS A 166 -3.76 -6.39 4.86
C HIS A 166 -3.32 -7.17 3.62
N GLN A 167 -3.11 -8.48 3.76
CA GLN A 167 -2.89 -9.33 2.59
C GLN A 167 -4.17 -9.47 1.78
N ILE A 168 -4.05 -9.48 0.46
CA ILE A 168 -5.17 -9.75 -0.44
C ILE A 168 -5.38 -11.26 -0.47
N ARG A 169 -6.48 -11.72 0.13
CA ARG A 169 -6.90 -13.14 0.12
C ARG A 169 -8.17 -13.31 -0.69
N ASN A 170 -8.34 -14.50 -1.27
CA ASN A 170 -9.56 -14.80 -2.02
C ASN A 170 -10.77 -14.85 -1.07
N GLY A 171 -11.82 -14.09 -1.38
CA GLY A 171 -13.06 -14.07 -0.59
C GLY A 171 -13.04 -13.16 0.64
N GLU A 172 -11.92 -12.53 0.97
CA GLU A 172 -11.80 -11.58 2.09
C GLU A 172 -11.63 -10.14 1.58
N SER A 173 -12.29 -9.19 2.23
CA SER A 173 -12.11 -7.76 1.96
C SER A 173 -12.54 -6.94 3.16
N TRP A 174 -11.79 -5.89 3.46
CA TRP A 174 -12.13 -4.92 4.50
C TRP A 174 -13.03 -3.78 4.03
N HIS A 175 -13.03 -3.48 2.72
CA HIS A 175 -13.76 -2.35 2.18
C HIS A 175 -14.80 -2.76 1.12
N TYR A 176 -15.79 -1.90 0.90
CA TYR A 176 -16.75 -2.04 -0.18
C TYR A 176 -16.07 -1.86 -1.54
N PRO A 177 -16.31 -2.72 -2.54
CA PRO A 177 -15.70 -2.57 -3.86
C PRO A 177 -15.94 -1.20 -4.51
N ASP A 178 -17.10 -0.62 -4.22
CA ASP A 178 -17.43 0.75 -4.59
C ASP A 178 -17.05 1.71 -3.45
N LEU A 179 -15.98 2.49 -3.67
CA LEU A 179 -15.46 3.45 -2.69
C LEU A 179 -16.35 4.68 -2.51
N GLU A 180 -17.28 4.95 -3.44
CA GLU A 180 -18.23 6.07 -3.32
C GLU A 180 -19.24 5.87 -2.18
N ARG A 181 -19.32 4.66 -1.62
CA ARG A 181 -20.15 4.37 -0.45
C ARG A 181 -19.61 4.98 0.84
N TYR A 182 -18.35 5.38 0.86
CA TYR A 182 -17.72 6.02 2.02
C TYR A 182 -17.93 7.53 1.96
N ARG A 183 -18.22 8.14 3.12
CA ARG A 183 -18.24 9.61 3.25
C ARG A 183 -16.83 10.19 3.32
N ASP A 184 -15.92 9.41 3.87
CA ASP A 184 -14.50 9.68 3.98
C ASP A 184 -13.85 9.80 2.59
N LYS A 185 -12.76 10.54 2.51
CA LYS A 185 -11.88 10.55 1.34
C LYS A 185 -11.08 9.25 1.36
N MET A 186 -11.30 8.37 0.39
CA MET A 186 -10.75 7.01 0.39
C MET A 186 -9.78 6.77 -0.77
N ILE A 187 -8.65 6.14 -0.45
CA ILE A 187 -7.65 5.66 -1.41
C ILE A 187 -7.33 4.21 -1.08
N VAL A 188 -7.32 3.35 -2.08
CA VAL A 188 -6.88 1.95 -2.01
C VAL A 188 -5.69 1.77 -2.95
N VAL A 189 -4.62 1.21 -2.42
CA VAL A 189 -3.42 0.84 -3.18
C VAL A 189 -3.23 -0.66 -3.08
N ASP A 190 -3.42 -1.37 -4.19
CA ASP A 190 -3.07 -2.79 -4.28
C ASP A 190 -1.65 -2.92 -4.81
N ILE A 191 -0.82 -3.62 -4.05
CA ILE A 191 0.57 -3.94 -4.32
C ILE A 191 0.60 -5.41 -4.67
N LYS A 192 0.92 -5.75 -5.91
CA LYS A 192 0.95 -7.12 -6.42
C LYS A 192 2.37 -7.43 -6.91
N PRO A 193 3.19 -8.06 -6.05
CA PRO A 193 4.47 -8.58 -6.47
C PRO A 193 4.30 -9.59 -7.60
N SER A 194 5.23 -9.57 -8.52
CA SER A 194 5.36 -10.61 -9.53
C SER A 194 5.55 -11.96 -8.84
N SER A 195 4.67 -12.93 -9.11
CA SER A 195 4.95 -14.29 -8.64
C SER A 195 6.25 -14.77 -9.28
N PRO A 196 7.22 -15.31 -8.52
CA PRO A 196 8.32 -16.02 -9.16
C PRO A 196 7.69 -17.12 -10.00
N GLY A 197 7.96 -17.10 -11.32
CA GLY A 197 7.57 -18.21 -12.18
C GLY A 197 8.13 -19.52 -11.61
N PRO A 198 7.51 -20.68 -11.90
CA PRO A 198 8.03 -21.96 -11.45
C PRO A 198 9.52 -22.06 -11.83
N LEU A 199 10.36 -22.48 -10.88
CA LEU A 199 11.75 -22.80 -11.17
C LEU A 199 11.77 -23.82 -12.32
N PRO A 200 12.60 -23.63 -13.36
CA PRO A 200 12.75 -24.66 -14.38
C PRO A 200 13.27 -25.94 -13.72
N GLU A 201 12.60 -27.05 -14.01
CA GLU A 201 13.02 -28.41 -13.62
C GLU A 201 14.39 -28.78 -14.21
#